data_AF-A0A7M1BC99-F1
#
_entry.id   AF-A0A7M1BC99-F1
#
_cell.length_a   1.000
_cell.length_b   1.000
_cell.length_c   1.000
_cell.angle_alpha   90.00
_cell.angle_beta   90.00
_cell.angle_gamma   90.00
#
_symmetry.space_group_name_H-M   'P 1'
#
loop_
_entity.id
_entity.type
_entity.pdbx_description
1 polymer ?
#
loop_
_entity_poly.entity_id
_entity_poly.type
_entity_poly.pdbx_seq_one_letter_code
_entity_poly.pdbx_strand_id
1 'polypeptide(L)'
;MTFLDEDIYSAVQNYLPKVSEYVQSHGGDIKLLGVKDGTVYIALTGACGGCSMSLMTTKMVVQKKLRELIHPELSVVNVDGTPENVMPEDAYTGEDESSDTQTEQFSQEKQGMVDKLKHIVGL
;
A
#
# COMPACT_ATOMS: atom_id res chain seq x y z
N MET A 1 0.50 18.29 7.78
CA MET A 1 1.69 17.43 7.71
C MET A 1 2.61 17.97 6.62
N THR A 2 3.94 17.90 6.76
CA THR A 2 4.89 18.47 5.77
C THR A 2 5.41 17.44 4.75
N PHE A 3 5.05 16.16 4.92
CA PHE A 3 5.51 15.04 4.07
C PHE A 3 4.36 14.53 3.20
N LEU A 4 4.69 14.02 2.01
CA LEU A 4 3.73 13.41 1.09
C LEU A 4 3.34 12.01 1.59
N ASP A 5 2.12 11.59 1.29
CA ASP A 5 1.62 10.27 1.67
C ASP A 5 2.41 9.14 0.97
N GLU A 6 2.94 9.40 -0.23
CA GLU A 6 3.81 8.48 -0.97
C GLU A 6 5.13 8.16 -0.22
N ASP A 7 5.77 9.19 0.34
CA ASP A 7 7.04 9.05 1.06
C ASP A 7 6.82 8.26 2.35
N ILE A 8 5.73 8.57 3.06
CA ILE A 8 5.35 7.87 4.28
C ILE A 8 5.00 6.42 3.94
N TYR A 9 4.25 6.17 2.88
CA TYR A 9 3.89 4.82 2.46
C TYR A 9 5.15 4.00 2.16
N SER A 10 6.08 4.53 1.37
CA SER A 10 7.35 3.88 1.04
C SER A 10 8.19 3.62 2.31
N ALA A 11 8.29 4.60 3.21
CA ALA A 11 9.00 4.43 4.48
C ALA A 11 8.35 3.33 5.34
N VAL A 12 7.02 3.34 5.48
CA VAL A 12 6.28 2.31 6.21
C VAL A 12 6.53 0.95 5.57
N GLN A 13 6.42 0.81 4.25
CA GLN A 13 6.66 -0.45 3.55
C GLN A 13 8.07 -1.02 3.82
N ASN A 14 9.09 -0.15 3.92
CA ASN A 14 10.46 -0.56 4.24
C ASN A 14 10.66 -1.00 5.70
N TYR A 15 9.94 -0.38 6.65
CA TYR A 15 10.11 -0.65 8.09
C TYR A 15 9.07 -1.62 8.67
N LEU A 16 7.93 -1.84 8.00
CA LEU A 16 6.86 -2.74 8.42
C LEU A 16 7.37 -4.16 8.73
N PRO A 17 8.30 -4.77 7.98
CA PRO A 17 8.80 -6.12 8.28
C PRO A 17 9.41 -6.24 9.68
N LYS A 18 10.12 -5.21 10.15
CA LYS A 18 10.71 -5.18 11.49
C LYS A 18 9.65 -5.12 12.59
N VAL A 19 8.52 -4.48 12.31
CA VAL A 19 7.39 -4.37 13.24
C VAL A 19 6.53 -5.64 13.19
N SER A 20 6.42 -6.27 12.02
CA SER A 20 5.67 -7.51 11.81
C SER A 20 6.25 -8.67 12.61
N GLU A 21 7.57 -8.76 12.79
CA GLU A 21 8.21 -9.81 13.62
C GLU A 21 7.66 -9.84 15.06
N TYR A 22 7.43 -8.67 15.66
CA TYR A 22 6.83 -8.56 16.99
C TYR A 22 5.40 -9.10 17.01
N VAL A 23 4.60 -8.74 16.00
CA VAL A 23 3.19 -9.15 15.93
C VAL A 23 3.06 -10.64 15.61
N GLN A 24 3.91 -11.19 14.75
CA GLN A 24 4.02 -12.62 14.47
C GLN A 24 4.40 -13.43 15.70
N SER A 25 5.32 -12.93 16.52
CA SER A 25 5.69 -13.56 17.80
C SER A 25 4.51 -13.64 18.79
N HIS A 26 3.50 -12.79 18.62
CA HIS A 26 2.25 -12.79 19.38
C HIS A 26 1.08 -13.50 18.65
N GLY A 27 1.36 -14.20 17.55
CA GLY A 27 0.38 -15.00 16.80
C GLY A 27 -0.54 -14.20 15.87
N GLY A 28 -0.16 -12.97 15.51
CA GLY A 28 -0.87 -12.14 14.55
C GLY A 28 -0.05 -11.87 13.29
N ASP A 29 -0.59 -11.05 12.40
CA ASP A 29 0.12 -10.50 11.24
C ASP A 29 -0.35 -9.06 10.95
N ILE A 30 0.45 -8.29 10.21
CA ILE A 30 0.14 -6.90 9.84
C ILE A 30 0.23 -6.72 8.33
N LYS A 31 -0.82 -6.16 7.74
CA LYS A 31 -0.81 -5.70 6.35
C LYS A 31 -0.93 -4.17 6.28
N LEU A 32 -0.08 -3.54 5.48
CA LEU A 32 -0.23 -2.13 5.11
C LEU A 32 -1.35 -2.01 4.06
N LEU A 33 -2.30 -1.11 4.30
CA LEU A 33 -3.40 -0.82 3.37
C LEU A 33 -3.17 0.48 2.62
N GLY A 34 -2.74 1.53 3.32
CA GLY A 34 -2.41 2.81 2.71
C GLY A 34 -2.10 3.90 3.72
N VAL A 35 -1.90 5.11 3.23
CA VAL A 35 -1.58 6.29 4.03
C VAL A 35 -2.42 7.49 3.58
N LYS A 36 -2.90 8.27 4.54
CA LYS A 36 -3.56 9.56 4.28
C LYS A 36 -3.22 10.58 5.36
N ASP A 37 -2.75 11.75 4.97
CA ASP A 37 -2.45 12.87 5.88
C ASP A 37 -1.58 12.45 7.08
N GLY A 38 -0.61 11.55 6.87
CA GLY A 38 0.24 11.00 7.94
C GLY A 38 -0.43 9.98 8.87
N THR A 39 -1.64 9.53 8.53
CA THR A 39 -2.31 8.37 9.15
C THR A 39 -2.06 7.13 8.31
N VAL A 40 -1.47 6.12 8.95
CA VAL A 40 -1.18 4.82 8.35
C VAL A 40 -2.33 3.87 8.65
N TYR A 41 -2.94 3.33 7.60
CA TYR A 41 -4.02 2.35 7.67
C TYR A 41 -3.43 0.95 7.52
N ILE A 42 -3.68 0.11 8.52
CA ILE A 42 -3.22 -1.28 8.56
C ILE A 42 -4.40 -2.22 8.80
N ALA A 43 -4.23 -3.48 8.41
CA ALA A 43 -5.07 -4.57 8.85
C ALA A 43 -4.26 -5.51 9.75
N LEU A 44 -4.69 -5.63 11.01
CA LEU A 44 -4.18 -6.64 11.93
C LEU A 44 -4.99 -7.92 11.79
N THR A 45 -4.32 -9.05 11.55
CA THR A 45 -4.97 -10.37 11.41
C THR A 45 -4.42 -11.38 12.42
N GLY A 46 -5.02 -12.57 12.49
CA GLY A 46 -4.63 -13.66 13.40
C GLY A 46 -5.15 -13.50 14.82
N ALA A 47 -4.36 -13.90 15.82
CA ALA A 47 -4.76 -13.89 17.24
C ALA A 47 -5.17 -12.49 17.75
N CYS A 48 -4.67 -11.43 17.12
CA CYS A 48 -5.03 -10.05 17.45
C CYS A 48 -6.38 -9.61 16.86
N GLY A 49 -6.96 -10.33 15.90
CA GLY A 49 -8.20 -9.95 15.23
C GLY A 49 -9.48 -10.25 16.03
N GLY A 50 -9.42 -11.09 17.07
CA GLY A 50 -10.59 -11.58 17.81
C GLY A 50 -10.86 -10.94 19.19
N CYS A 51 -9.88 -10.25 19.77
CA CYS A 51 -9.98 -9.66 21.12
C CYS A 51 -9.64 -8.17 21.10
N SER A 52 -10.63 -7.31 21.32
CA SER A 52 -10.49 -5.84 21.24
C SER A 52 -9.36 -5.27 22.12
N MET A 53 -9.12 -5.88 23.29
CA MET A 53 -8.10 -5.41 24.23
C MET A 53 -6.67 -5.68 23.74
N SER A 54 -6.44 -6.85 23.14
CA SER A 54 -5.15 -7.21 22.54
C SER A 54 -4.87 -6.37 21.31
N LEU A 55 -5.90 -6.09 20.51
CA LEU A 55 -5.80 -5.25 19.32
C LEU A 55 -5.33 -3.84 19.65
N MET A 56 -5.92 -3.19 20.67
CA MET A 56 -5.52 -1.86 21.12
C MET A 56 -4.04 -1.84 21.55
N THR A 57 -3.60 -2.82 22.33
CA THR A 57 -2.23 -2.90 22.83
C THR A 57 -1.23 -3.07 21.68
N THR A 58 -1.49 -4.02 20.78
CA THR A 58 -0.64 -4.26 19.61
C THR A 58 -0.56 -3.03 18.71
N LYS A 59 -1.70 -2.37 18.43
CA LYS A 59 -1.76 -1.13 17.66
C LYS A 59 -0.88 -0.03 18.26
N MET A 60 -0.92 0.14 19.58
CA MET A 60 -0.08 1.13 20.27
C MET A 60 1.41 0.83 20.13
N VAL A 61 1.81 -0.44 20.21
CA VAL A 61 3.22 -0.84 20.01
C VAL A 61 3.66 -0.59 18.57
N VAL A 62 2.84 -0.98 17.59
CA VAL A 62 3.08 -0.73 16.17
C VAL A 62 3.24 0.77 15.90
N GLN A 63 2.31 1.59 16.39
CA GLN A 63 2.36 3.05 16.25
C GLN A 63 3.61 3.63 16.89
N LYS A 64 3.98 3.20 18.11
CA LYS A 64 5.20 3.65 18.76
C LYS A 64 6.44 3.32 17.92
N LYS A 65 6.52 2.12 17.36
CA LYS A 65 7.65 1.69 16.54
C LYS A 65 7.75 2.46 15.22
N LEU A 66 6.64 2.69 14.52
CA LEU A 66 6.62 3.50 13.30
C LEU A 66 7.01 4.96 13.60
N ARG A 67 6.58 5.50 14.74
CA ARG A 67 6.99 6.84 15.19
C ARG A 67 8.49 6.94 15.47
N GLU A 68 9.08 5.91 16.08
CA GLU A 68 10.52 5.82 16.34
C GLU A 68 11.35 5.70 15.05
N LEU A 69 10.82 5.02 14.03
CA LEU A 69 11.56 4.72 12.80
C LEU A 69 11.38 5.76 11.69
N ILE A 70 10.23 6.44 11.64
CA ILE A 70 9.83 7.29 10.52
C ILE A 70 9.61 8.73 11.00
N HIS A 71 8.55 8.98 11.78
CA HIS A 71 8.22 10.33 12.24
C HIS A 71 7.31 10.34 13.49
N PRO A 72 7.57 11.19 14.50
CA PRO A 72 6.79 11.23 15.74
C PRO A 72 5.33 11.67 15.58
N GLU A 73 4.96 12.32 14.48
CA GLU A 73 3.57 12.75 14.25
C GLU A 73 2.67 11.70 13.60
N LEU A 74 3.20 10.51 13.26
CA LEU A 74 2.39 9.46 12.63
C LEU A 74 1.27 8.93 13.53
N SER A 75 0.12 8.69 12.90
CA SER A 75 -1.02 8.00 13.49
C SER A 75 -1.20 6.64 12.82
N VAL A 76 -1.73 5.66 13.57
CA VAL A 76 -2.01 4.31 13.03
C VAL A 76 -3.45 3.92 13.36
N VAL A 77 -4.19 3.53 12.32
CA VAL A 77 -5.56 3.05 12.40
C VAL A 77 -5.61 1.61 11.89
N ASN A 78 -6.23 0.73 12.67
CA ASN A 78 -6.52 -0.64 12.25
C ASN A 78 -7.88 -0.65 11.56
N VAL A 79 -7.96 -1.12 10.32
CA VAL A 79 -9.22 -1.28 9.60
C VAL A 79 -9.84 -2.62 9.96
N ASP A 80 -10.93 -2.59 10.73
CA ASP A 80 -11.64 -3.79 11.24
C ASP A 80 -13.10 -3.89 10.76
N GLY A 81 -13.52 -3.01 9.85
CA GLY A 81 -14.88 -3.01 9.29
C GLY A 81 -15.94 -2.36 10.19
N THR A 82 -15.55 -1.82 11.34
CA THR A 82 -16.42 -0.93 12.11
C THR A 82 -16.50 0.45 11.46
N PRO A 83 -17.61 1.19 11.62
CA PRO A 83 -17.78 2.52 11.01
C PRO A 83 -16.81 3.57 11.56
N GLU A 84 -16.20 3.33 12.72
CA GLU A 84 -15.20 4.21 13.34
C GLU A 84 -13.78 4.03 12.75
N ASN A 85 -13.50 2.90 12.10
CA ASN A 85 -12.18 2.53 11.61
C ASN A 85 -12.17 2.25 10.10
N VAL A 86 -12.75 3.16 9.32
CA VAL A 86 -12.81 3.06 7.86
C VAL A 86 -11.62 3.80 7.24
N MET A 87 -11.03 3.20 6.20
CA MET A 87 -10.02 3.84 5.37
C MET A 87 -10.68 4.78 4.36
N PRO A 88 -10.21 6.03 4.21
CA PRO A 88 -10.74 6.94 3.20
C PRO A 88 -10.41 6.45 1.79
N GLU A 89 -11.31 6.70 0.85
CA GLU A 89 -11.16 6.30 -0.57
C GLU A 89 -9.96 6.96 -1.26
N ASP A 90 -9.59 8.17 -0.82
CA ASP A 90 -8.48 8.98 -1.36
C ASP A 90 -7.14 8.71 -0.63
N ALA A 91 -7.01 7.57 0.06
CA ALA A 91 -5.76 7.16 0.68
C ALA A 91 -4.80 6.56 -0.34
N TYR A 92 -3.51 6.88 -0.20
CA TYR A 92 -2.47 6.34 -1.07
C TYR A 92 -2.19 4.86 -0.73
N THR A 93 -2.44 3.95 -1.68
CA THR A 93 -2.29 2.49 -1.52
C THR A 93 -1.00 1.93 -2.14
N GLY A 94 -0.13 2.79 -2.69
CA GLY A 94 1.08 2.36 -3.41
C GLY A 94 0.81 1.80 -4.81
N GLU A 95 -0.43 1.91 -5.30
CA GLU A 95 -0.87 1.49 -6.63
C GLU A 95 -1.12 2.73 -7.50
N ASP A 96 -0.07 3.46 -7.88
CA ASP A 96 -0.16 4.42 -8.98
C ASP A 96 1.15 4.42 -9.78
N GLU A 97 1.26 3.46 -10.69
CA GLU A 97 1.85 3.74 -12.00
C GLU A 97 0.67 4.01 -12.95
N SER A 98 -0.12 5.05 -12.68
CA SER A 98 -1.21 5.48 -13.57
C SER A 98 -1.53 6.96 -13.40
N SER A 99 -0.50 7.80 -13.55
CA SER A 99 -0.70 9.20 -13.92
C SER A 99 -1.18 9.28 -15.38
N ASP A 100 -2.31 9.95 -15.58
CA ASP A 100 -2.95 10.32 -16.84
C ASP A 100 -2.00 10.67 -18.02
N THR A 101 -2.28 10.02 -19.16
CA THR A 101 -2.09 10.41 -20.58
C THR A 101 -1.23 11.63 -20.95
N GLN A 102 -0.13 11.37 -21.66
CA GLN A 102 0.42 12.04 -22.87
C GLN A 102 1.58 11.11 -23.33
N THR A 103 1.91 10.81 -24.58
CA THR A 103 1.60 11.30 -25.92
C THR A 103 2.25 10.31 -26.88
N GLU A 104 1.72 10.17 -28.08
CA GLU A 104 2.31 9.45 -29.21
C GLU A 104 3.85 9.56 -29.29
N GLN A 105 4.57 8.44 -29.15
CA GLN A 105 5.74 8.07 -29.95
C GLN A 105 6.31 6.73 -29.47
N PHE A 106 5.88 5.65 -30.11
CA PHE A 106 6.78 4.73 -30.84
C PHE A 106 5.92 3.78 -31.69
N SER A 107 5.27 4.35 -32.71
CA SER A 107 4.88 3.59 -33.88
C SER A 107 6.16 3.32 -34.68
N GLN A 108 6.76 2.15 -34.50
CA GLN A 108 7.74 1.53 -35.41
C GLN A 108 8.26 0.19 -34.82
N GLU A 109 7.41 -0.83 -34.71
CA GLU A 109 7.84 -2.19 -35.06
C GLU A 109 6.60 -3.07 -35.31
N LYS A 110 6.56 -3.72 -36.49
CA LYS A 110 5.53 -4.65 -37.01
C LYS A 110 4.56 -4.12 -38.09
N GLN A 111 4.88 -3.01 -38.77
CA GLN A 111 4.41 -2.75 -40.15
C GLN A 111 5.30 -3.50 -41.18
N GLY A 112 5.65 -4.76 -40.90
CA GLY A 112 6.59 -5.54 -41.72
C GLY A 112 6.17 -6.98 -42.01
N MET A 113 5.02 -7.43 -41.49
CA MET A 113 4.57 -8.83 -41.65
C MET A 113 3.20 -8.99 -42.32
N VAL A 114 2.50 -7.91 -42.67
CA VAL A 114 1.25 -8.00 -43.47
C VAL A 114 1.45 -7.63 -44.96
N ASP A 115 2.52 -6.91 -45.31
CA ASP A 115 2.86 -6.56 -46.70
C ASP A 115 3.54 -7.69 -47.51
N LYS A 116 3.82 -8.84 -46.88
CA LYS A 116 4.37 -10.03 -47.57
C LYS A 116 3.33 -11.07 -47.97
N LEU A 117 2.07 -10.93 -47.55
CA LEU A 117 1.00 -11.89 -47.87
C LEU A 117 0.11 -11.45 -49.05
N LYS A 118 0.19 -10.19 -49.49
CA LYS A 118 -0.54 -9.69 -50.68
C LYS A 118 0.13 -9.99 -52.02
N HIS A 119 1.34 -10.58 -52.03
CA HIS A 119 2.06 -10.91 -53.26
C HIS A 119 2.18 -12.41 -53.55
N ILE A 120 1.61 -13.29 -52.71
CA ILE A 120 1.74 -14.76 -52.83
C ILE A 120 0.42 -15.52 -52.94
N VAL A 121 -0.73 -14.87 -52.74
CA VAL A 121 -2.05 -15.47 -53.00
C VAL A 121 -2.81 -14.56 -53.95
N GLY A 122 -2.68 -14.84 -55.24
CA GLY A 122 -3.45 -14.20 -56.28
C GLY A 122 -4.93 -14.55 -56.17
N LEU A 123 -5.76 -13.50 -56.15
CA LEU A 123 -7.12 -13.39 -56.71
C LEU A 123 -7.57 -11.92 -56.58
#